data_AF-A0A2D8I150-F1
#
_entry.id   AF-A0A2D8I150-F1
#
_cell.length_a   1.000
_cell.length_b   1.000
_cell.length_c   1.000
_cell.angle_alpha   90.00
_cell.angle_beta   90.00
_cell.angle_gamma   90.00
#
_symmetry.space_group_name_H-M   'P 1'
#
loop_
_entity.id
_entity.type
_entity.pdbx_description
1 polymer ?
#
loop_
_entity_poly.entity_id
_entity_poly.type
_entity_poly.pdbx_seq_one_letter_code
_entity_poly.pdbx_strand_id
1 'polypeptide(L)'
;MKSPHDHYYWQLGNKNGQWVVRESDWKLYSRARENIRPSGIKEMSKEDKKFFLVNLIKDPGERKNWAKDNPNKVEALALLAKKYQSDLENSNQ
;
A
#
# COMPACT_ATOMS: atom_id res chain seq x y z
N MET A 1 -22.24 0.78 5.69
CA MET A 1 -21.67 -0.38 6.41
C MET A 1 -20.21 -0.07 6.69
N LYS A 2 -19.79 0.05 7.96
CA LYS A 2 -18.37 0.11 8.32
C LYS A 2 -17.83 -1.32 8.34
N SER A 3 -16.64 -1.53 7.79
CA SER A 3 -15.90 -2.78 7.96
C SER A 3 -15.69 -3.03 9.47
N PRO A 4 -15.80 -4.28 9.97
CA PRO A 4 -15.46 -4.61 11.35
C PRO A 4 -13.96 -4.48 11.64
N HIS A 5 -13.13 -4.37 10.60
CA HIS A 5 -11.71 -4.10 10.71
C HIS A 5 -11.41 -2.67 10.25
N ASP A 6 -10.78 -1.90 11.13
CA ASP A 6 -10.34 -0.53 10.85
C ASP A 6 -9.20 -0.50 9.83
N HIS A 7 -8.33 -1.52 9.88
CA HIS A 7 -7.14 -1.62 9.06
C HIS A 7 -6.90 -3.06 8.59
N TYR A 8 -6.30 -3.18 7.41
CA TYR A 8 -5.79 -4.44 6.89
C TYR A 8 -4.31 -4.31 6.56
N TYR A 9 -3.54 -5.34 6.89
CA TYR A 9 -2.14 -5.44 6.53
C TYR A 9 -1.86 -6.83 5.96
N TRP A 10 -1.09 -6.88 4.88
CA TRP A 10 -0.54 -8.13 4.39
C TRP A 10 0.84 -7.91 3.78
N GLN A 11 1.65 -8.96 3.83
CA GLN A 11 3.02 -8.95 3.35
C GLN A 11 3.29 -10.20 2.52
N LEU A 12 3.93 -10.02 1.37
CA LEU A 12 4.33 -11.10 0.47
C LEU A 12 5.82 -11.38 0.67
N GLY A 13 6.13 -12.57 1.21
CA GLY A 13 7.49 -13.02 1.46
C GLY A 13 8.01 -12.60 2.83
N ASN A 14 9.33 -12.40 2.94
CA ASN A 14 9.99 -12.04 4.19
C ASN A 14 9.87 -10.53 4.51
N LYS A 15 10.51 -10.07 5.58
CA LYS A 15 10.53 -8.65 6.02
C LYS A 15 10.89 -7.62 4.93
N ASN A 16 11.60 -8.03 3.88
CA ASN A 16 11.99 -7.17 2.75
C ASN A 16 11.03 -7.27 1.55
N GLY A 17 10.00 -8.10 1.66
CA GLY A 17 8.96 -8.27 0.66
C GLY A 17 8.11 -7.02 0.43
N GLN A 18 7.22 -7.12 -0.56
CA GLN A 18 6.15 -6.15 -0.74
C GLN A 18 5.17 -6.29 0.42
N TRP A 19 4.77 -5.16 0.99
CA TRP A 19 3.68 -5.11 1.94
C TRP A 19 2.64 -4.09 1.49
N VAL A 20 1.42 -4.29 1.96
CA VAL A 20 0.31 -3.40 1.69
C VAL A 20 -0.43 -3.18 2.99
N VAL A 21 -0.80 -1.92 3.21
CA VAL A 21 -1.67 -1.52 4.31
C VAL A 21 -2.86 -0.78 3.74
N ARG A 22 -4.04 -1.04 4.29
CA ARG A 22 -5.27 -0.36 3.95
C ARG A 22 -5.90 0.20 5.21
N GLU A 23 -6.26 1.48 5.15
CA GLU A 23 -7.09 2.20 6.13
C GLU A 23 -8.28 2.77 5.38
N SER A 24 -9.49 2.28 5.66
CA SER A 24 -10.71 2.71 4.97
C SER A 24 -10.58 2.68 3.44
N ASP A 25 -10.60 3.85 2.80
CA ASP A 25 -10.54 4.02 1.34
C ASP A 25 -9.11 4.13 0.82
N TRP A 26 -8.11 4.27 1.70
CA TRP A 26 -6.73 4.46 1.33
C TRP A 26 -5.95 3.17 1.44
N LYS A 27 -5.13 2.90 0.43
CA LYS A 27 -4.28 1.72 0.35
C LYS A 27 -2.88 2.12 -0.09
N LEU A 28 -1.87 1.69 0.63
CA LEU A 28 -0.48 1.98 0.33
C LEU A 28 0.27 0.68 0.05
N TYR A 29 0.81 0.58 -1.16
CA TYR A 29 1.76 -0.47 -1.53
C TYR A 29 3.19 0.00 -1.31
N SER A 30 4.00 -0.82 -0.65
CA SER A 30 5.45 -0.70 -0.70
C SER A 30 6.02 -1.56 -1.80
N ARG A 31 7.14 -1.13 -2.40
CA ARG A 31 7.81 -1.93 -3.45
C ARG A 31 6.78 -2.38 -4.51
N ALA A 32 5.94 -1.45 -4.96
CA ALA A 32 4.81 -1.76 -5.83
C ALA A 32 5.31 -2.43 -7.12
N ARG A 33 4.59 -3.45 -7.56
CA ARG A 33 4.97 -4.30 -8.70
C ARG A 33 3.85 -4.28 -9.71
N GLU A 34 4.22 -4.03 -10.97
CA GLU A 34 3.32 -4.16 -12.11
C GLU A 34 3.54 -5.55 -12.71
N ASN A 35 2.85 -6.56 -12.18
CA ASN A 35 2.99 -7.94 -12.68
C ASN A 35 2.36 -8.12 -14.07
N ILE A 36 1.30 -7.36 -14.35
CA ILE A 36 0.62 -7.33 -15.65
C ILE A 36 0.35 -5.86 -15.97
N ARG A 37 0.92 -5.36 -17.08
CA ARG A 37 0.70 -3.99 -17.56
C ARG A 37 -0.39 -3.97 -18.64
N PRO A 38 -1.55 -3.35 -18.39
CA PRO A 38 -2.56 -3.16 -19.43
C PRO A 38 -2.02 -2.29 -20.58
N SER A 39 -2.45 -2.58 -21.81
CA SER A 39 -2.12 -1.73 -22.97
C SER A 39 -2.62 -0.30 -22.74
N GLY A 40 -1.80 0.70 -23.06
CA GLY A 40 -2.13 2.12 -22.91
C GLY A 40 -1.93 2.71 -21.52
N ILE A 41 -1.37 1.96 -20.56
CA ILE A 41 -0.95 2.49 -19.25
C ILE A 41 0.56 2.74 -19.25
N LYS A 42 0.97 3.90 -18.74
CA LYS A 42 2.38 4.26 -18.58
C LYS A 42 3.02 3.34 -17.53
N GLU A 43 4.22 2.86 -17.82
CA GLU A 43 5.00 2.08 -16.85
C GLU A 43 5.22 2.88 -15.56
N MET A 44 5.13 2.17 -14.43
CA MET A 44 5.43 2.72 -13.11
C MET A 44 6.83 3.35 -13.06
N SER A 45 6.92 4.57 -12.54
CA SER A 45 8.21 5.22 -12.27
C SER A 45 8.95 4.55 -11.10
N LYS A 46 10.20 4.97 -10.85
CA LYS A 46 10.95 4.51 -9.65
C LYS A 46 10.25 4.93 -8.35
N GLU A 47 9.64 6.11 -8.35
CA GLU A 47 8.88 6.62 -7.20
C GLU A 47 7.60 5.81 -6.99
N ASP A 48 6.89 5.49 -8.08
CA ASP A 48 5.70 4.63 -8.02
C ASP A 48 6.04 3.25 -7.47
N LYS A 49 7.17 2.67 -7.91
CA LYS A 49 7.67 1.40 -7.40
C LYS A 49 8.08 1.49 -5.93
N LYS A 50 8.44 2.66 -5.38
CA LYS A 50 8.77 2.82 -3.96
C LYS A 50 7.50 2.82 -3.10
N PHE A 51 6.57 3.72 -3.41
CA PHE A 51 5.29 3.84 -2.72
C PHE A 51 4.19 4.18 -3.73
N PHE A 52 3.14 3.36 -3.74
CA PHE A 52 1.97 3.57 -4.57
C PHE A 52 0.74 3.72 -3.68
N LEU A 53 0.24 4.95 -3.57
CA LEU A 53 -0.94 5.27 -2.77
C LEU A 53 -2.17 5.31 -3.65
N VAL A 54 -3.21 4.59 -3.24
CA VAL A 54 -4.48 4.48 -3.95
C VAL A 54 -5.62 4.94 -3.07
N ASN A 55 -6.59 5.61 -3.68
CA ASN A 55 -7.89 5.86 -3.08
C ASN A 55 -8.96 5.02 -3.79
N LEU A 56 -9.53 4.04 -3.11
CA LEU A 56 -10.46 3.07 -3.68
C LEU A 56 -11.84 3.65 -4.04
N ILE A 57 -12.21 4.80 -3.47
CA ILE A 57 -13.46 5.49 -3.83
C ILE A 57 -13.27 6.31 -5.10
N LYS A 58 -12.14 7.01 -5.22
CA LYS A 58 -11.85 7.86 -6.38
C LYS A 58 -11.31 7.07 -7.58
N ASP A 59 -10.65 5.96 -7.31
CA ASP A 59 -10.00 5.13 -8.32
C ASP A 59 -10.06 3.65 -7.92
N PRO A 60 -11.24 3.01 -8.09
CA PRO A 60 -11.42 1.59 -7.79
C PRO A 60 -10.53 0.67 -8.61
N GLY A 61 -10.06 1.13 -9.78
CA GLY A 61 -9.15 0.39 -10.66
C GLY A 61 -7.68 0.53 -10.28
N GLU A 62 -7.36 1.29 -9.22
CA GLU A 62 -6.01 1.47 -8.70
C GLU A 62 -5.00 1.95 -9.77
N ARG A 63 -5.41 2.85 -10.67
CA ARG A 63 -4.65 3.28 -11.86
C ARG A 63 -3.75 4.49 -11.63
N LYS A 64 -4.00 5.28 -10.58
CA LYS A 64 -3.27 6.51 -10.26
C LYS A 64 -2.54 6.39 -8.93
N ASN A 65 -1.26 6.76 -8.93
CA ASN A 65 -0.52 7.00 -7.70
C ASN A 65 -0.85 8.38 -7.12
N TRP A 66 -1.40 8.42 -5.92
CA TRP A 66 -1.75 9.64 -5.16
C TRP A 66 -0.66 10.07 -4.17
N ALA A 67 0.48 9.37 -4.13
CA ALA A 67 1.51 9.55 -3.09
C ALA A 67 2.11 10.96 -3.10
N LYS A 68 2.37 11.53 -4.29
CA LYS A 68 2.90 12.90 -4.44
C LYS A 68 1.91 13.95 -3.94
N ASP A 69 0.62 13.72 -4.17
CA ASP A 69 -0.46 14.65 -3.81
C ASP A 69 -0.84 14.53 -2.33
N ASN A 70 -0.46 13.45 -1.63
CA ASN A 70 -0.90 13.13 -0.26
C ASN A 70 0.24 12.58 0.62
N PRO A 71 1.36 13.31 0.80
CA PRO A 71 2.52 12.81 1.55
C PRO A 71 2.17 12.43 3.00
N ASN A 72 1.32 13.21 3.67
CA ASN A 72 0.88 12.93 5.05
C ASN A 72 0.15 11.59 5.16
N LYS A 73 -0.62 11.21 4.13
CA LYS A 73 -1.34 9.92 4.12
C LYS A 73 -0.37 8.76 3.87
N VAL A 74 0.65 8.97 3.03
CA VAL A 74 1.73 7.99 2.86
C VAL A 74 2.46 7.75 4.18
N GLU A 75 2.81 8.82 4.91
CA GLU A 75 3.50 8.71 6.19
C GLU A 75 2.65 7.98 7.24
N ALA A 76 1.39 8.37 7.41
CA ALA A 76 0.48 7.74 8.38
C ALA A 76 0.33 6.23 8.11
N LEU A 77 0.13 5.84 6.85
CA LEU A 77 0.03 4.43 6.46
C LEU A 77 1.35 3.69 6.62
N ALA A 78 2.49 4.31 6.30
CA ALA A 78 3.79 3.70 6.50
C ALA A 78 4.10 3.43 7.99
N LEU A 79 3.69 4.34 8.89
CA LEU A 79 3.79 4.13 10.34
C LEU A 79 2.90 2.98 10.81
N LEU A 80 1.67 2.90 10.29
CA LEU A 80 0.75 1.79 10.58
C LEU A 80 1.33 0.44 10.10
N ALA A 81 1.89 0.39 8.90
CA ALA A 81 2.55 -0.80 8.37
C ALA A 81 3.74 -1.23 9.23
N LYS A 82 4.54 -0.27 9.73
CA LYS A 82 5.65 -0.56 10.65
C LYS A 82 5.17 -1.20 11.95
N LYS A 83 4.04 -0.72 12.51
CA LYS A 83 3.43 -1.35 13.70
C LYS A 83 3.09 -2.82 13.43
N TYR A 84 2.42 -3.10 12.31
CA TYR A 84 2.09 -4.48 11.94
C TYR A 84 3.32 -5.37 11.75
N GLN A 85 4.40 -4.85 11.15
CA GLN A 85 5.64 -5.60 10.98
C GLN A 85 6.28 -5.96 12.31
N SER A 86 6.35 -5.01 13.26
CA SER A 86 6.86 -5.28 14.60
C SER A 86 6.00 -6.28 15.36
N ASP A 87 4.67 -6.19 15.25
CA ASP A 87 3.75 -7.14 15.88
C ASP A 87 3.95 -8.56 15.31
N LEU A 88 4.18 -8.71 13.99
CA LEU A 88 4.48 -10.00 13.36
C LEU A 88 5.85 -10.56 13.77
N GLU A 89 6.88 -9.73 13.91
CA GLU A 89 8.20 -10.17 14.37
C GLU A 89 8.14 -10.69 15.81
N ASN A 90 7.41 -10.00 16.69
CA ASN A 90 7.23 -10.40 18.09
C ASN A 90 6.36 -11.66 18.24
N SER A 91 5.41 -11.90 17.33
CA SER A 91 4.55 -13.10 17.38
C SER A 91 5.24 -14.38 16.90
N ASN A 92 6.38 -14.26 16.22
CA ASN A 92 7.16 -15.39 15.72
C ASN A 92 8.37 -15.74 16.61
N GLN A 93 8.51 -15.08 17.77
CA GLN A 93 9.48 -15.41 18.83
C GLN A 93 8.83 -16.24 19.93
#